data_AF-A0A1T4NZE6-F1
#
_entry.id   AF-A0A1T4NZE6-F1
#
_cell.length_a   1.000
_cell.length_b   1.000
_cell.length_c   1.000
_cell.angle_alpha   90.00
_cell.angle_beta   90.00
_cell.angle_gamma   90.00
#
_symmetry.space_group_name_H-M   'P 1'
#
loop_
_entity.id
_entity.type
_entity.pdbx_description
1 polymer ?
#
loop_
_entity_poly.entity_id
_entity_poly.type
_entity_poly.pdbx_seq_one_letter_code
_entity_poly.pdbx_strand_id
1 'polypeptide(L)'
;MADELYEHIERLKSGLSGISKNPLLDLFPDNKLREIDRRAIQEPFIRAQRKDMLRHLVSAKIDHSEHIEHAFSLFNEIDVFDHLKGKCSIQPVFKTKGPTPDFLLNLANGSYINLELKTIFFADSTNVIRNIQDQYLKVNIHIEGVRSGKISDTEGPIVSWNSFRKPGAQNVSRYDIIQLIQGKLDKVANMKQLQYEDNPAILMIDFAPLDYHFFLQEALPYYLFPNNACILSGIFWHVCFGKIGERTMEWPEFPGKPCVGEAMIREGLLYRNWPVRAIVIGLGMGEGKRLIGLHAADMEDYNILQTLHSICDFVNNDLNTNYIDIGCDPLKQYANKMV
;
A
#
# COMPACT_ATOMS: atom_id res chain seq x y z
N MET A 1 -32.54 -4.87 1.34
CA MET A 1 -31.41 -3.98 1.00
C MET A 1 -30.26 -4.89 0.62
N ALA A 2 -30.19 -5.28 -0.64
CA ALA A 2 -29.13 -6.16 -1.11
C ALA A 2 -28.22 -5.31 -1.99
N ASP A 3 -26.93 -5.30 -1.68
CA ASP A 3 -25.84 -4.89 -2.57
C ASP A 3 -25.76 -3.39 -2.98
N GLU A 4 -26.28 -2.46 -2.19
CA GLU A 4 -26.28 -1.02 -2.55
C GLU A 4 -24.86 -0.43 -2.70
N LEU A 5 -23.87 -0.84 -1.89
CA LEU A 5 -22.49 -0.37 -2.06
C LEU A 5 -21.89 -0.92 -3.36
N TYR A 6 -22.06 -2.22 -3.59
CA TYR A 6 -21.65 -2.87 -4.82
C TYR A 6 -22.27 -2.20 -6.06
N GLU A 7 -23.60 -2.02 -6.08
CA GLU A 7 -24.32 -1.41 -7.20
C GLU A 7 -23.84 0.01 -7.50
N HIS A 8 -23.47 0.78 -6.48
CA HIS A 8 -22.99 2.15 -6.67
C HIS A 8 -21.57 2.18 -7.29
N ILE A 9 -20.66 1.31 -6.83
CA ILE A 9 -19.33 1.17 -7.44
C ILE A 9 -19.44 0.66 -8.87
N GLU A 10 -20.29 -0.33 -9.13
CA GLU A 10 -20.52 -0.84 -10.49
C GLU A 10 -21.08 0.20 -11.43
N ARG A 11 -21.96 1.10 -10.94
CA ARG A 11 -22.44 2.23 -11.73
C ARG A 11 -21.31 3.17 -12.13
N LEU A 12 -20.38 3.46 -11.21
CA LEU A 12 -19.21 4.29 -11.49
C LEU A 12 -18.26 3.61 -12.50
N LYS A 13 -17.97 2.32 -12.31
CA LYS A 13 -17.16 1.52 -13.25
C LYS A 13 -17.80 1.46 -14.64
N SER A 14 -19.11 1.19 -14.70
CA SER A 14 -19.88 1.13 -15.95
C SER A 14 -19.90 2.46 -16.70
N GLY A 15 -19.89 3.58 -15.98
CA GLY A 15 -19.79 4.92 -16.58
C GLY A 15 -18.47 5.19 -17.31
N LEU A 16 -17.42 4.41 -17.03
CA LEU A 16 -16.10 4.47 -17.70
C LEU A 16 -15.91 3.37 -18.76
N SER A 17 -16.72 2.30 -18.71
CA SER A 17 -16.53 1.10 -19.53
C SER A 17 -16.51 1.43 -21.02
N GLY A 18 -15.50 0.92 -21.73
CA GLY A 18 -15.28 1.17 -23.16
C GLY A 18 -14.78 2.57 -23.52
N ILE A 19 -14.66 3.48 -22.55
CA ILE A 19 -14.17 4.85 -22.74
C ILE A 19 -12.79 4.99 -22.11
N SER A 20 -12.67 4.68 -20.82
CA SER A 20 -11.46 4.87 -20.03
C SER A 20 -11.45 3.92 -18.81
N LYS A 21 -10.51 4.10 -17.86
CA LYS A 21 -10.44 3.32 -16.61
C LYS A 21 -10.02 4.19 -15.43
N ASN A 22 -10.53 3.87 -14.25
CA ASN A 22 -10.06 4.46 -12.99
C ASN A 22 -9.45 3.35 -12.13
N PRO A 23 -8.11 3.34 -11.96
CA PRO A 23 -7.41 2.24 -11.31
C PRO A 23 -7.83 2.07 -9.84
N LEU A 24 -8.25 3.13 -9.14
CA LEU A 24 -8.74 3.00 -7.77
C LEU A 24 -10.12 2.35 -7.70
N LEU A 25 -11.00 2.61 -8.66
CA LEU A 25 -12.30 1.95 -8.74
C LEU A 25 -12.15 0.46 -9.07
N ASP A 26 -11.17 0.12 -9.91
CA ASP A 26 -10.87 -1.25 -10.31
C ASP A 26 -10.32 -2.10 -9.15
N LEU A 27 -9.80 -1.47 -8.08
CA LEU A 27 -9.29 -2.14 -6.90
C LEU A 27 -10.38 -2.59 -5.91
N PHE A 28 -11.65 -2.21 -6.11
CA PHE A 28 -12.75 -2.73 -5.29
C PHE A 28 -13.25 -4.07 -5.86
N PRO A 29 -12.99 -5.21 -5.20
CA PRO A 29 -13.40 -6.52 -5.70
C PRO A 29 -14.90 -6.72 -5.46
N ASP A 30 -15.61 -7.11 -6.51
CA ASP A 30 -17.07 -7.27 -6.53
C ASP A 30 -17.58 -8.20 -5.42
N ASN A 31 -16.91 -9.35 -5.24
CA ASN A 31 -17.24 -10.32 -4.19
C ASN A 31 -17.14 -9.70 -2.79
N LYS A 32 -16.12 -8.87 -2.56
CA LYS A 32 -15.88 -8.22 -1.27
C LYS A 32 -16.90 -7.12 -0.98
N LEU A 33 -17.27 -6.35 -2.00
CA LEU A 33 -18.32 -5.32 -1.86
C LEU A 33 -19.66 -5.94 -1.45
N ARG A 34 -20.06 -7.03 -2.11
CA ARG A 34 -21.29 -7.77 -1.75
C ARG A 34 -21.20 -8.38 -0.35
N GLU A 35 -20.02 -8.89 0.02
CA GLU A 35 -19.78 -9.40 1.37
C GLU A 35 -19.98 -8.30 2.43
N ILE A 36 -19.46 -7.09 2.18
CA ILE A 36 -19.62 -5.91 3.04
C ILE A 36 -21.08 -5.52 3.16
N ASP A 37 -21.82 -5.44 2.05
CA ASP A 37 -23.26 -5.15 2.05
C ASP A 37 -24.04 -6.14 2.93
N ARG A 38 -23.73 -7.43 2.83
CA ARG A 38 -24.35 -8.48 3.66
C ARG A 38 -23.98 -8.36 5.14
N ARG A 39 -22.69 -8.20 5.45
CA ARG A 39 -22.17 -8.19 6.83
C ARG A 39 -22.52 -6.92 7.59
N ALA A 40 -22.71 -5.80 6.89
CA ALA A 40 -23.19 -4.55 7.49
C ALA A 40 -24.52 -4.71 8.25
N ILE A 41 -25.33 -5.73 7.95
CA ILE A 41 -26.56 -6.02 8.70
C ILE A 41 -26.25 -6.43 10.14
N GLN A 42 -25.16 -7.15 10.38
CA GLN A 42 -24.87 -7.77 11.68
C GLN A 42 -23.66 -7.13 12.38
N GLU A 43 -22.71 -6.57 11.64
CA GLU A 43 -21.45 -6.05 12.19
C GLU A 43 -21.46 -4.51 12.25
N PRO A 44 -21.48 -3.88 13.45
CA PRO A 44 -21.59 -2.43 13.59
C PRO A 44 -20.44 -1.64 12.94
N PHE A 45 -19.21 -2.15 13.03
CA PHE A 45 -18.04 -1.54 12.40
C PHE A 45 -18.21 -1.48 10.87
N ILE A 46 -18.47 -2.62 10.23
CA ILE A 46 -18.68 -2.71 8.78
C ILE A 46 -19.86 -1.85 8.35
N ARG A 47 -20.94 -1.81 9.14
CA ARG A 47 -22.09 -0.94 8.87
C ARG A 47 -21.72 0.54 8.84
N ALA A 48 -20.93 1.00 9.81
CA ALA A 48 -20.48 2.38 9.89
C ALA A 48 -19.57 2.71 8.69
N GLN A 49 -18.58 1.86 8.41
CA GLN A 49 -17.66 2.03 7.30
C GLN A 49 -18.38 2.06 5.95
N ARG A 50 -19.26 1.09 5.69
CA ARG A 50 -20.10 1.03 4.48
C ARG A 50 -20.93 2.30 4.30
N LYS A 51 -21.57 2.78 5.37
CA LYS A 51 -22.37 4.01 5.33
C LYS A 51 -21.50 5.19 4.91
N ASP A 52 -20.28 5.27 5.42
CA ASP A 52 -19.36 6.37 5.18
C ASP A 52 -18.75 6.31 3.77
N MET A 53 -18.44 5.12 3.30
CA MET A 53 -18.08 4.86 1.90
C MET A 53 -19.18 5.37 0.95
N LEU A 54 -20.44 4.96 1.17
CA LEU A 54 -21.57 5.41 0.36
C LEU A 54 -21.72 6.94 0.37
N ARG A 55 -21.54 7.59 1.53
CA ARG A 55 -21.57 9.06 1.63
C ARG A 55 -20.53 9.72 0.74
N HIS A 56 -19.31 9.21 0.71
CA HIS A 56 -18.27 9.73 -0.18
C HIS A 56 -18.55 9.41 -1.65
N LEU A 57 -18.95 8.18 -1.96
CA LEU A 57 -19.16 7.73 -3.33
C LEU A 57 -20.35 8.41 -4.02
N VAL A 58 -21.38 8.84 -3.28
CA VAL A 58 -22.49 9.62 -3.84
C VAL A 58 -22.03 11.00 -4.33
N SER A 59 -21.01 11.58 -3.66
CA SER A 59 -20.40 12.85 -4.07
C SER A 59 -19.24 12.67 -5.06
N ALA A 60 -18.81 11.44 -5.29
CA ALA A 60 -17.71 11.15 -6.21
C ALA A 60 -18.14 11.41 -7.65
N LYS A 61 -17.26 12.09 -8.39
CA LYS A 61 -17.35 12.14 -9.85
C LYS A 61 -16.71 10.88 -10.43
N ILE A 62 -17.04 10.60 -11.68
CA ILE A 62 -16.45 9.50 -12.45
C ILE A 62 -14.95 9.78 -12.70
N ASP A 63 -14.61 11.05 -12.89
CA ASP A 63 -13.24 11.57 -12.87
C ASP A 63 -12.71 11.53 -11.43
N HIS A 64 -11.40 11.33 -11.25
CA HIS A 64 -10.79 11.22 -9.90
C HIS A 64 -11.30 12.28 -8.93
N SER A 65 -11.63 11.82 -7.72
CA SER A 65 -11.96 12.67 -6.59
C SER A 65 -11.36 12.09 -5.31
N GLU A 66 -10.93 12.97 -4.41
CA GLU A 66 -10.56 12.63 -3.03
C GLU A 66 -11.63 11.78 -2.33
N HIS A 67 -12.89 11.85 -2.78
CA HIS A 67 -13.96 11.00 -2.29
C HIS A 67 -13.76 9.51 -2.59
N ILE A 68 -13.21 9.15 -3.75
CA ILE A 68 -12.89 7.74 -4.07
C ILE A 68 -11.75 7.24 -3.19
N GLU A 69 -10.73 8.08 -2.94
CA GLU A 69 -9.62 7.73 -2.04
C GLU A 69 -10.08 7.54 -0.59
N HIS A 70 -10.93 8.43 -0.10
CA HIS A 70 -11.54 8.26 1.22
C HIS A 70 -12.38 6.98 1.28
N ALA A 71 -13.24 6.72 0.30
CA ALA A 71 -14.02 5.48 0.25
C ALA A 71 -13.11 4.24 0.19
N PHE A 72 -12.01 4.29 -0.55
CA PHE A 72 -11.04 3.19 -0.62
C PHE A 72 -10.32 2.99 0.72
N SER A 73 -10.00 4.06 1.45
CA SER A 73 -9.34 3.96 2.74
C SER A 73 -10.23 3.23 3.77
N LEU A 74 -11.53 3.56 3.79
CA LEU A 74 -12.53 2.89 4.63
C LEU A 74 -12.73 1.42 4.20
N PHE A 75 -12.68 1.13 2.91
CA PHE A 75 -12.69 -0.24 2.40
C PHE A 75 -11.46 -1.03 2.87
N ASN A 76 -10.28 -0.41 2.79
CA ASN A 76 -9.02 -1.03 3.21
C ASN A 76 -8.99 -1.30 4.72
N GLU A 77 -9.60 -0.44 5.55
CA GLU A 77 -9.81 -0.72 6.96
C GLU A 77 -10.60 -2.03 7.18
N ILE A 78 -11.65 -2.27 6.39
CA ILE A 78 -12.41 -3.54 6.46
C ILE A 78 -11.55 -4.72 5.98
N ASP A 79 -10.84 -4.57 4.87
CA ASP A 79 -9.99 -5.64 4.31
C ASP A 79 -8.87 -6.04 5.28
N VAL A 80 -8.20 -5.05 5.89
CA VAL A 80 -7.17 -5.26 6.91
C VAL A 80 -7.77 -5.87 8.17
N PHE A 81 -8.93 -5.39 8.64
CA PHE A 81 -9.60 -5.96 9.79
C PHE A 81 -9.90 -7.45 9.59
N ASP A 82 -10.46 -7.83 8.44
CA ASP A 82 -10.76 -9.22 8.12
C ASP A 82 -9.50 -10.08 8.03
N HIS A 83 -8.44 -9.56 7.38
CA HIS A 83 -7.16 -10.25 7.27
C HIS A 83 -6.52 -10.49 8.64
N LEU A 84 -6.53 -9.50 9.52
CA LEU A 84 -5.91 -9.59 10.84
C LEU A 84 -6.76 -10.40 11.83
N LYS A 85 -8.09 -10.34 11.76
CA LYS A 85 -8.98 -11.11 12.65
C LYS A 85 -8.79 -12.62 12.53
N GLY A 86 -8.31 -13.11 11.39
CA GLY A 86 -7.92 -14.52 11.22
C GLY A 86 -6.59 -14.90 11.88
N LYS A 87 -5.76 -13.92 12.27
CA LYS A 87 -4.39 -14.10 12.76
C LYS A 87 -4.19 -13.63 14.20
N CYS A 88 -4.95 -12.66 14.67
CA CYS A 88 -4.85 -12.10 16.02
C CYS A 88 -6.19 -11.59 16.56
N SER A 89 -6.24 -11.29 17.87
CA SER A 89 -7.39 -10.68 18.50
C SER A 89 -7.37 -9.16 18.26
N ILE A 90 -8.13 -8.71 17.27
CA ILE A 90 -8.25 -7.30 16.87
C ILE A 90 -9.65 -6.75 17.16
N GLN A 91 -9.71 -5.50 17.59
CA GLN A 91 -10.96 -4.77 17.84
C GLN A 91 -10.94 -3.41 17.16
N PRO A 92 -11.99 -3.01 16.43
CA PRO A 92 -12.08 -1.67 15.87
C PRO A 92 -12.36 -0.65 16.97
N VAL A 93 -11.72 0.52 16.88
CA VAL A 93 -12.00 1.64 17.80
C VAL A 93 -13.01 2.57 17.14
N PHE A 94 -14.17 2.70 17.76
CA PHE A 94 -15.18 3.63 17.28
C PHE A 94 -14.80 5.06 17.64
N LYS A 95 -14.83 5.97 16.65
CA LYS A 95 -14.46 7.38 16.81
C LYS A 95 -15.21 8.02 17.98
N THR A 96 -14.46 8.49 18.98
CA THR A 96 -14.97 9.25 20.13
C THR A 96 -14.62 10.74 19.97
N LYS A 97 -14.74 11.55 21.05
CA LYS A 97 -14.47 13.01 21.01
C LYS A 97 -12.96 13.38 20.90
N GLY A 98 -12.09 12.48 20.46
CA GLY A 98 -10.65 12.71 20.31
C GLY A 98 -10.00 11.84 19.23
N PRO A 99 -8.70 12.04 18.95
CA PRO A 99 -7.95 11.18 18.03
C PRO A 99 -7.86 9.77 18.60
N THR A 100 -8.28 8.77 17.82
CA THR A 100 -8.23 7.35 18.16
C THR A 100 -7.42 6.61 17.10
N PRO A 101 -6.76 5.49 17.45
CA PRO A 101 -6.26 4.56 16.45
C PRO A 101 -7.43 3.93 15.69
N ASP A 102 -7.14 3.24 14.58
CA ASP A 102 -8.17 2.49 13.86
C ASP A 102 -8.54 1.19 14.60
N PHE A 103 -7.54 0.51 15.18
CA PHE A 103 -7.74 -0.75 15.90
C PHE A 103 -6.93 -0.86 17.19
N LEU A 104 -7.38 -1.75 18.07
CA LEU A 104 -6.63 -2.29 19.20
C LEU A 104 -6.32 -3.76 18.96
N LEU A 105 -5.06 -4.15 19.14
CA LEU A 105 -4.62 -5.54 19.16
C LEU A 105 -4.48 -6.00 20.61
N ASN A 106 -5.12 -7.10 20.97
CA ASN A 106 -4.97 -7.73 22.28
C ASN A 106 -3.79 -8.70 22.26
N LEU A 107 -2.88 -8.51 23.19
CA LEU A 107 -1.68 -9.30 23.36
C LEU A 107 -1.91 -10.52 24.26
N ALA A 108 -1.00 -11.49 24.17
CA ALA A 108 -1.10 -12.73 24.94
C ALA A 108 -1.08 -12.49 26.47
N ASN A 109 -0.43 -11.41 26.91
CA ASN A 109 -0.40 -10.97 28.30
C ASN A 109 -1.64 -10.16 28.73
N GLY A 110 -2.61 -9.93 27.83
CA GLY A 110 -3.83 -9.16 28.07
C GLY A 110 -3.69 -7.63 27.94
N SER A 111 -2.50 -7.12 27.60
CA SER A 111 -2.33 -5.69 27.27
C SER A 111 -2.72 -5.39 25.82
N TYR A 112 -2.85 -4.10 25.48
CA TYR A 112 -3.24 -3.66 24.14
C TYR A 112 -2.10 -2.96 23.40
N ILE A 113 -2.10 -3.08 22.08
CA ILE A 113 -1.33 -2.24 21.17
C ILE A 113 -2.29 -1.42 20.31
N ASN A 114 -2.01 -0.13 20.15
CA ASN A 114 -2.67 0.73 19.16
C ASN A 114 -2.20 0.36 17.76
N LEU A 115 -3.11 0.09 16.84
CA LEU A 115 -2.81 -0.09 15.42
C LEU A 115 -3.46 1.03 14.61
N GLU A 116 -2.62 1.89 14.05
CA GLU A 116 -3.04 2.94 13.12
C GLU A 116 -2.77 2.49 11.69
N LEU A 117 -3.77 2.55 10.82
CA LEU A 117 -3.67 2.20 9.40
C LEU A 117 -3.56 3.47 8.55
N LYS A 118 -2.56 3.53 7.69
CA LYS A 118 -2.40 4.57 6.67
C LYS A 118 -2.33 3.96 5.29
N THR A 119 -3.33 4.25 4.48
CA THR A 119 -3.35 3.90 3.06
C THR A 119 -2.58 4.97 2.27
N ILE A 120 -1.57 4.57 1.50
CA ILE A 120 -0.76 5.48 0.68
C ILE A 120 -1.22 5.44 -0.77
N PHE A 121 -1.73 6.58 -1.25
CA PHE A 121 -2.14 6.77 -2.65
C PHE A 121 -0.99 7.33 -3.51
N PHE A 122 -1.23 7.47 -4.82
CA PHE A 122 -0.30 8.04 -5.81
C PHE A 122 0.24 9.42 -5.41
N ALA A 123 1.42 9.78 -5.90
CA ALA A 123 1.90 11.16 -5.79
C ALA A 123 1.08 12.06 -6.72
N ASP A 124 0.41 13.10 -6.21
CA ASP A 124 -0.48 13.95 -7.01
C ASP A 124 -1.56 13.11 -7.75
N SER A 125 -2.29 12.32 -6.96
CA SER A 125 -3.19 11.27 -7.43
C SER A 125 -4.25 11.75 -8.42
N THR A 126 -4.73 12.98 -8.27
CA THR A 126 -5.66 13.60 -9.22
C THR A 126 -5.08 13.72 -10.62
N ASN A 127 -3.86 14.26 -10.75
CA ASN A 127 -3.22 14.42 -12.06
C ASN A 127 -2.76 13.07 -12.62
N VAL A 128 -2.28 12.17 -11.76
CA VAL A 128 -1.88 10.82 -12.16
C VAL A 128 -3.10 10.09 -12.74
N ILE A 129 -4.20 9.97 -12.00
CA ILE A 129 -5.37 9.19 -12.43
C ILE A 129 -6.01 9.81 -13.67
N ARG A 130 -6.06 11.14 -13.79
CA ARG A 130 -6.49 11.79 -15.04
C ARG A 130 -5.60 11.41 -16.23
N ASN A 131 -4.29 11.41 -16.06
CA ASN A 131 -3.36 10.99 -17.11
C ASN A 131 -3.59 9.52 -17.49
N ILE A 132 -3.88 8.63 -16.52
CA ILE A 132 -4.23 7.24 -16.86
C ILE A 132 -5.52 7.16 -17.64
N GLN A 133 -6.53 7.93 -17.24
CA GLN A 133 -7.78 8.00 -17.97
C GLN A 133 -7.57 8.45 -19.42
N ASP A 134 -6.74 9.47 -19.65
CA ASP A 134 -6.43 10.00 -20.97
C ASP A 134 -5.67 9.00 -21.86
N GLN A 135 -4.71 8.24 -21.30
CA GLN A 135 -4.00 7.23 -22.09
C GLN A 135 -4.89 6.03 -22.42
N TYR A 136 -5.75 5.59 -21.49
CA TYR A 136 -6.73 4.54 -21.78
C TYR A 136 -7.72 4.97 -22.88
N LEU A 137 -8.12 6.24 -22.88
CA LEU A 137 -8.94 6.78 -23.98
C LEU A 137 -8.20 6.70 -25.32
N LYS A 138 -6.90 7.05 -25.37
CA LYS A 138 -6.08 6.92 -26.59
C LYS A 138 -5.96 5.47 -27.06
N VAL A 139 -5.80 4.52 -26.14
CA VAL A 139 -5.80 3.09 -26.46
C VAL A 139 -7.12 2.66 -27.07
N ASN A 140 -8.25 3.04 -26.47
CA ASN A 140 -9.57 2.66 -26.99
C ASN A 140 -9.84 3.28 -28.36
N ILE A 141 -9.47 4.55 -28.58
CA ILE A 141 -9.54 5.19 -29.91
C ILE A 141 -8.70 4.41 -30.94
N HIS A 142 -7.49 3.98 -30.56
CA HIS A 142 -6.63 3.19 -31.43
C HIS A 142 -7.27 1.83 -31.78
N ILE A 143 -7.76 1.09 -30.78
CA ILE A 143 -8.42 -0.21 -30.97
C ILE A 143 -9.64 -0.08 -31.90
N GLU A 144 -10.48 0.95 -31.71
CA GLU A 144 -11.63 1.20 -32.59
C GLU A 144 -11.20 1.64 -34.01
N GLY A 145 -10.09 2.38 -34.12
CA GLY A 145 -9.48 2.71 -35.40
C GLY A 145 -9.00 1.47 -36.17
N VAL A 146 -8.38 0.51 -35.50
CA VAL A 146 -7.98 -0.77 -36.08
C VAL A 146 -9.21 -1.59 -36.48
N ARG A 147 -10.20 -1.74 -35.58
CA ARG A 147 -11.46 -2.46 -35.86
C ARG A 147 -12.23 -1.90 -37.05
N SER A 148 -12.22 -0.58 -37.21
CA SER A 148 -12.89 0.11 -38.34
C SER A 148 -12.05 0.17 -39.61
N GLY A 149 -10.84 -0.40 -39.62
CA GLY A 149 -9.93 -0.37 -40.76
C GLY A 149 -9.34 1.01 -41.08
N LYS A 150 -9.49 1.99 -40.16
CA LYS A 150 -8.96 3.35 -40.31
C LYS A 150 -7.49 3.46 -39.90
N ILE A 151 -7.02 2.55 -39.05
CA ILE A 151 -5.64 2.50 -38.56
C ILE A 151 -5.08 1.11 -38.86
N SER A 152 -3.82 1.03 -39.29
CA SER A 152 -3.09 -0.22 -39.43
C SER A 152 -2.83 -0.85 -38.07
N ASP A 153 -2.86 -2.19 -37.99
CA ASP A 153 -2.50 -2.95 -36.80
C ASP A 153 -0.97 -2.87 -36.59
N THR A 154 -0.54 -1.79 -35.96
CA THR A 154 0.85 -1.50 -35.55
C THR A 154 0.91 -1.39 -34.03
N GLU A 155 2.11 -1.40 -33.43
CA GLU A 155 2.26 -1.23 -31.97
C GLU A 155 1.45 -0.03 -31.46
N GLY A 156 0.39 -0.33 -30.71
CA GLY A 156 -0.51 0.65 -30.15
C GLY A 156 0.13 1.44 -29.00
N PRO A 157 -0.55 2.48 -28.49
CA PRO A 157 -0.03 3.25 -27.36
C PRO A 157 0.16 2.37 -26.12
N ILE A 158 1.38 2.33 -25.57
CA ILE A 158 1.70 1.60 -24.34
C ILE A 158 1.31 2.46 -23.15
N VAL A 159 0.52 1.85 -22.27
CA VAL A 159 0.10 2.40 -20.99
C VAL A 159 1.14 1.94 -19.95
N SER A 160 2.05 2.82 -19.55
CA SER A 160 3.10 2.52 -18.57
C SER A 160 3.03 3.52 -17.41
N TRP A 161 2.67 3.04 -16.23
CA TRP A 161 2.57 3.85 -15.03
C TRP A 161 3.59 3.43 -13.99
N ASN A 162 4.28 4.41 -13.43
CA ASN A 162 4.97 4.22 -12.17
C ASN A 162 4.28 5.14 -11.18
N SER A 163 3.70 4.57 -10.13
CA SER A 163 2.88 5.28 -9.14
C SER A 163 3.60 6.41 -8.39
N PHE A 164 4.93 6.43 -8.48
CA PHE A 164 5.81 7.43 -7.88
C PHE A 164 6.32 8.46 -8.90
N ARG A 165 5.99 8.31 -10.19
CA ARG A 165 6.48 9.16 -11.27
C ARG A 165 5.64 10.43 -11.37
N LYS A 166 6.30 11.58 -11.26
CA LYS A 166 5.68 12.86 -11.61
C LYS A 166 5.46 12.95 -13.13
N PRO A 167 4.40 13.63 -13.59
CA PRO A 167 4.21 13.90 -15.02
C PRO A 167 5.47 14.51 -15.65
N GLY A 168 6.00 13.88 -16.71
CA GLY A 168 7.18 14.35 -17.44
C GLY A 168 8.56 13.91 -16.94
N ALA A 169 8.69 13.35 -15.72
CA ALA A 169 9.95 12.74 -15.27
C ALA A 169 10.24 11.46 -16.06
N GLN A 170 11.49 11.07 -16.35
CA GLN A 170 11.76 9.80 -17.08
C GLN A 170 11.96 8.59 -16.17
N ASN A 171 12.66 8.75 -15.04
CA ASN A 171 12.90 7.70 -14.06
C ASN A 171 12.67 8.24 -12.63
N VAL A 172 12.21 7.37 -11.74
CA VAL A 172 12.10 7.66 -10.30
C VAL A 172 13.11 6.76 -9.59
N SER A 173 14.05 7.38 -8.88
CA SER A 173 15.04 6.63 -8.12
C SER A 173 14.40 6.00 -6.87
N ARG A 174 15.03 4.97 -6.30
CA ARG A 174 14.62 4.39 -5.02
C ARG A 174 14.76 5.43 -3.91
N TYR A 175 15.78 6.27 -3.95
CA TYR A 175 15.90 7.45 -3.10
C TYR A 175 14.64 8.33 -3.15
N ASP A 176 14.17 8.70 -4.35
CA ASP A 176 12.96 9.52 -4.51
C ASP A 176 11.73 8.84 -3.89
N ILE A 177 11.59 7.53 -4.09
CA ILE A 177 10.49 6.74 -3.51
C ILE A 177 10.55 6.77 -1.98
N ILE A 178 11.73 6.51 -1.40
CA ILE A 178 11.94 6.54 0.06
C ILE A 178 11.58 7.91 0.63
N GLN A 179 12.11 8.99 0.04
CA GLN A 179 11.85 10.35 0.50
C GLN A 179 10.37 10.73 0.37
N LEU A 180 9.71 10.29 -0.70
CA LEU A 180 8.29 10.54 -0.93
C LEU A 180 7.42 9.82 0.10
N ILE A 181 7.70 8.55 0.38
CA ILE A 181 6.99 7.76 1.39
C ILE A 181 7.16 8.43 2.77
N GLN A 182 8.40 8.73 3.18
CA GLN A 182 8.65 9.40 4.46
C GLN A 182 7.93 10.76 4.54
N GLY A 183 8.01 11.58 3.48
CA GLY A 183 7.36 12.88 3.44
C GLY A 183 5.82 12.82 3.44
N LYS A 184 5.22 11.74 2.95
CA LYS A 184 3.77 11.49 3.09
C LYS A 184 3.43 11.08 4.51
N LEU A 185 4.18 10.15 5.09
CA LEU A 185 3.94 9.65 6.44
C LEU A 185 4.07 10.75 7.50
N ASP A 186 5.03 11.66 7.34
CA ASP A 186 5.17 12.85 8.19
C ASP A 186 3.92 13.74 8.19
N LYS A 187 3.12 13.73 7.11
CA LYS A 187 1.89 14.53 7.00
C LYS A 187 0.64 13.81 7.49
N VAL A 188 0.60 12.48 7.36
CA VAL A 188 -0.63 11.69 7.63
C VAL A 188 -0.62 11.02 9.00
N ALA A 189 0.55 10.82 9.61
CA ALA A 189 0.67 10.23 10.94
C ALA A 189 0.32 11.27 12.01
N ASN A 190 -0.80 11.06 12.70
CA ASN A 190 -1.16 11.88 13.85
C ASN A 190 -0.62 11.24 15.13
N MET A 191 0.38 11.88 15.74
CA MET A 191 1.03 11.35 16.95
C MET A 191 0.06 11.10 18.09
N LYS A 192 -1.05 11.86 18.17
CA LYS A 192 -2.06 11.67 19.22
C LYS A 192 -2.86 10.37 19.05
N GLN A 193 -3.06 9.89 17.82
CA GLN A 193 -3.73 8.60 17.57
C GLN A 193 -2.83 7.45 18.03
N LEU A 194 -1.51 7.58 17.80
CA LEU A 194 -0.52 6.58 18.18
C LEU A 194 -0.35 6.47 19.71
N GLN A 195 -0.53 7.57 20.45
CA GLN A 195 -0.40 7.61 21.92
C GLN A 195 -1.71 7.36 22.66
N TYR A 196 -2.73 6.83 21.99
CA TYR A 196 -4.04 6.59 22.60
C TYR A 196 -3.92 5.67 23.84
N GLU A 197 -4.46 6.14 24.96
CA GLU A 197 -4.43 5.44 26.26
C GLU A 197 -3.03 4.98 26.71
N ASP A 198 -1.97 5.68 26.28
CA ASP A 198 -0.57 5.37 26.59
C ASP A 198 -0.13 3.94 26.19
N ASN A 199 -0.90 3.27 25.31
CA ASN A 199 -0.52 1.97 24.77
C ASN A 199 0.65 2.10 23.78
N PRO A 200 1.50 1.08 23.65
CA PRO A 200 2.45 1.00 22.53
C PRO A 200 1.71 1.02 21.19
N ALA A 201 2.36 1.53 20.14
CA ALA A 201 1.75 1.64 18.82
C ALA A 201 2.49 0.86 17.73
N ILE A 202 1.72 0.31 16.80
CA ILE A 202 2.17 -0.16 15.50
C ILE A 202 1.55 0.76 14.46
N LEU A 203 2.37 1.25 13.53
CA LEU A 203 1.89 1.93 12.33
C LEU A 203 1.84 0.94 11.19
N MET A 204 0.64 0.67 10.67
CA MET A 204 0.46 -0.10 9.46
C MET A 204 0.33 0.84 8.25
N ILE A 205 1.15 0.61 7.23
CA ILE A 205 1.18 1.40 6.00
C ILE A 205 0.82 0.47 4.86
N ASP A 206 -0.28 0.76 4.19
CA ASP A 206 -0.77 -0.09 3.11
C ASP A 206 -0.57 0.58 1.75
N PHE A 207 0.16 -0.11 0.88
CA PHE A 207 0.52 0.34 -0.46
C PHE A 207 -0.32 -0.33 -1.55
N ALA A 208 -1.38 -1.06 -1.20
CA ALA A 208 -2.20 -1.74 -2.17
C ALA A 208 -2.83 -0.85 -3.27
N PRO A 209 -3.12 0.45 -3.03
CA PRO A 209 -3.55 1.35 -4.11
C PRO A 209 -2.49 1.63 -5.18
N LEU A 210 -1.21 1.35 -4.89
CA LEU A 210 -0.13 1.69 -5.79
C LEU A 210 0.10 0.56 -6.79
N ASP A 211 0.05 0.92 -8.06
CA ASP A 211 0.58 0.08 -9.14
C ASP A 211 2.11 0.16 -9.12
N TYR A 212 2.71 -0.52 -8.15
CA TYR A 212 4.14 -0.71 -8.02
C TYR A 212 4.42 -2.10 -7.45
N HIS A 213 5.23 -2.87 -8.16
CA HIS A 213 5.54 -4.24 -7.77
C HIS A 213 6.63 -4.25 -6.71
N PHE A 214 6.21 -4.27 -5.45
CA PHE A 214 7.12 -4.44 -4.33
C PHE A 214 7.40 -5.92 -4.04
N PHE A 215 8.63 -6.17 -3.62
CA PHE A 215 9.13 -7.47 -3.20
C PHE A 215 9.24 -7.54 -1.68
N LEU A 216 9.23 -8.73 -1.09
CA LEU A 216 9.53 -8.87 0.34
C LEU A 216 10.94 -8.34 0.65
N GLN A 217 11.87 -8.54 -0.29
CA GLN A 217 13.27 -8.07 -0.24
C GLN A 217 13.41 -6.56 -0.04
N GLU A 218 12.34 -5.78 -0.27
CA GLU A 218 12.31 -4.36 0.05
C GLU A 218 12.48 -4.05 1.54
N ALA A 219 12.32 -5.05 2.42
CA ALA A 219 12.61 -4.99 3.85
C ALA A 219 14.00 -5.47 4.25
N LEU A 220 14.90 -5.71 3.29
CA LEU A 220 16.33 -5.88 3.55
C LEU A 220 17.06 -4.55 3.35
N PRO A 221 18.18 -4.30 4.04
CA PRO A 221 18.98 -3.10 3.76
C PRO A 221 19.43 -3.10 2.30
N TYR A 222 20.01 -4.21 1.84
CA TYR A 222 20.40 -4.40 0.44
C TYR A 222 20.06 -5.81 -0.01
N TYR A 223 19.71 -5.98 -1.28
CA TYR A 223 19.44 -7.29 -1.87
C TYR A 223 19.89 -7.36 -3.33
N LEU A 224 20.22 -8.57 -3.80
CA LEU A 224 20.55 -8.81 -5.21
C LEU A 224 19.26 -8.91 -6.02
N PHE A 225 19.09 -8.02 -7.00
CA PHE A 225 17.94 -8.07 -7.89
C PHE A 225 18.09 -9.22 -8.90
N PRO A 226 17.09 -10.14 -9.02
CA PRO A 226 17.25 -11.38 -9.75
C PRO A 226 17.55 -11.21 -11.24
N ASN A 227 16.90 -10.24 -11.90
CA ASN A 227 16.96 -10.15 -13.36
C ASN A 227 18.21 -9.43 -13.88
N ASN A 228 18.83 -8.58 -13.07
CA ASN A 228 19.90 -7.68 -13.51
C ASN A 228 21.23 -7.88 -12.74
N ALA A 229 21.29 -8.84 -11.81
CA ALA A 229 22.45 -9.12 -10.95
C ALA A 229 23.05 -7.86 -10.30
N CYS A 230 22.21 -6.86 -10.01
CA CYS A 230 22.60 -5.62 -9.34
C CYS A 230 22.15 -5.62 -7.88
N ILE A 231 22.93 -4.98 -7.01
CA ILE A 231 22.55 -4.79 -5.61
C ILE A 231 21.68 -3.55 -5.51
N LEU A 232 20.51 -3.66 -4.88
CA LEU A 232 19.56 -2.58 -4.67
C LEU A 232 19.31 -2.36 -3.17
N SER A 233 19.04 -1.11 -2.77
CA SER A 233 18.65 -0.77 -1.39
C SER A 233 17.19 -1.10 -1.16
N GLY A 234 16.81 -1.88 -0.15
CA GLY A 234 15.38 -2.09 0.14
C GLY A 234 14.68 -0.81 0.58
N ILE A 235 13.60 -0.46 -0.13
CA ILE A 235 12.84 0.79 0.07
C ILE A 235 12.26 0.83 1.48
N PHE A 236 11.58 -0.22 1.92
CA PHE A 236 10.91 -0.25 3.23
C PHE A 236 11.91 -0.25 4.38
N TRP A 237 13.03 -0.96 4.23
CA TRP A 237 14.10 -0.94 5.22
C TRP A 237 14.64 0.48 5.40
N HIS A 238 14.95 1.18 4.30
CA HIS A 238 15.47 2.56 4.36
C HIS A 238 14.44 3.59 4.82
N VAL A 239 13.16 3.41 4.49
CA VAL A 239 12.07 4.23 5.06
C VAL A 239 12.08 4.14 6.59
N CYS A 240 12.33 2.96 7.15
CA CYS A 240 12.26 2.72 8.59
C CYS A 240 13.57 2.97 9.34
N PHE A 241 14.73 2.68 8.73
CA PHE A 241 16.03 2.65 9.41
C PHE A 241 17.16 3.41 8.68
N GLY A 242 16.88 4.03 7.53
CA GLY A 242 17.91 4.75 6.79
C GLY A 242 18.56 5.86 7.62
N LYS A 243 19.89 6.02 7.52
CA LYS A 243 20.61 7.06 8.27
C LYS A 243 20.97 8.24 7.38
N ILE A 244 21.01 9.44 7.94
CA ILE A 244 21.45 10.62 7.18
C ILE A 244 22.88 10.37 6.67
N GLY A 245 23.11 10.63 5.38
CA GLY A 245 24.38 10.41 4.70
C GLY A 245 24.57 9.00 4.12
N GLU A 246 23.73 8.03 4.50
CA GLU A 246 23.76 6.69 3.90
C GLU A 246 23.34 6.76 2.43
N ARG A 247 24.07 6.10 1.54
CA ARG A 247 23.76 6.10 0.11
C ARG A 247 22.81 4.98 -0.24
N THR A 248 21.84 5.30 -1.06
CA THR A 248 20.96 4.30 -1.67
C THR A 248 21.65 3.58 -2.82
N MET A 249 21.29 2.32 -3.06
CA MET A 249 21.71 1.52 -4.20
C MET A 249 20.55 1.41 -5.19
N GLU A 250 20.84 1.80 -6.43
CA GLU A 250 19.89 2.07 -7.51
C GLU A 250 20.05 1.11 -8.68
N TRP A 251 19.07 1.13 -9.58
CA TRP A 251 19.20 0.46 -10.87
C TRP A 251 20.33 1.09 -11.69
N PRO A 252 21.23 0.28 -12.28
CA PRO A 252 22.19 0.83 -13.22
C PRO A 252 21.45 1.32 -14.47
N GLU A 253 21.68 2.56 -14.87
CA GLU A 253 21.09 3.12 -16.09
C GLU A 253 21.62 2.43 -17.36
N PHE A 254 22.85 1.92 -17.31
CA PHE A 254 23.48 1.17 -18.39
C PHE A 254 24.57 0.22 -17.85
N PRO A 255 24.95 -0.82 -18.61
CA PRO A 255 25.99 -1.77 -18.19
C PRO A 255 27.30 -1.06 -17.83
N GLY A 256 27.84 -1.38 -16.64
CA GLY A 256 29.09 -0.80 -16.14
C GLY A 256 28.94 0.52 -15.36
N LYS A 257 27.75 1.15 -15.35
CA LYS A 257 27.50 2.30 -14.46
C LYS A 257 27.39 1.82 -13.01
N PRO A 258 28.04 2.49 -12.03
CA PRO A 258 27.83 2.19 -10.62
C PRO A 258 26.35 2.33 -10.22
N CYS A 259 25.89 1.42 -9.38
CA CYS A 259 24.54 1.40 -8.81
C CYS A 259 24.38 2.37 -7.63
N VAL A 260 25.23 3.40 -7.50
CA VAL A 260 25.24 4.27 -6.31
C VAL A 260 24.32 5.45 -6.55
N GLY A 261 23.28 5.55 -5.73
CA GLY A 261 22.30 6.63 -5.70
C GLY A 261 22.70 7.79 -4.78
N GLU A 262 21.70 8.59 -4.45
CA GLU A 262 21.84 9.75 -3.58
C GLU A 262 21.98 9.35 -2.10
N ALA A 263 22.56 10.27 -1.33
CA ALA A 263 22.67 10.14 0.12
C ALA A 263 21.35 10.55 0.78
N MET A 264 20.89 9.73 1.72
CA MET A 264 19.72 9.98 2.54
C MET A 264 19.84 11.31 3.29
N ILE A 265 18.81 12.14 3.16
CA ILE A 265 18.74 13.45 3.82
C ILE A 265 17.85 13.45 5.07
N ARG A 266 17.29 12.28 5.40
CA ARG A 266 16.38 12.08 6.54
C ARG A 266 16.68 10.75 7.22
N GLU A 267 16.48 10.71 8.52
CA GLU A 267 16.52 9.47 9.30
C GLU A 267 15.28 8.60 9.04
N GLY A 268 15.43 7.31 9.22
CA GLY A 268 14.34 6.33 9.17
C GLY A 268 13.31 6.57 10.27
N LEU A 269 12.05 6.21 10.00
CA LEU A 269 10.92 6.49 10.90
C LEU A 269 11.07 5.89 12.30
N LEU A 270 11.69 4.72 12.44
CA LEU A 270 11.88 4.05 13.73
C LEU A 270 13.09 4.57 14.51
N TYR A 271 13.96 5.35 13.87
CA TYR A 271 15.03 6.08 14.55
C TYR A 271 14.64 7.52 14.92
N ARG A 272 13.57 8.03 14.33
CA ARG A 272 12.93 9.27 14.80
C ARG A 272 12.24 8.97 16.14
N ASN A 273 12.10 9.99 17.00
CA ASN A 273 11.33 9.92 18.26
C ASN A 273 9.81 9.79 18.02
N TRP A 274 9.39 8.81 17.23
CA TRP A 274 8.00 8.45 17.02
C TRP A 274 7.53 7.50 18.13
N PRO A 275 6.28 7.62 18.61
CA PRO A 275 5.72 6.72 19.61
C PRO A 275 5.40 5.32 19.04
N VAL A 276 6.03 4.93 17.94
CA VAL A 276 5.79 3.68 17.21
C VAL A 276 6.87 2.68 17.58
N ARG A 277 6.45 1.48 17.95
CA ARG A 277 7.35 0.36 18.26
C ARG A 277 7.73 -0.40 17.00
N ALA A 278 6.79 -0.61 16.10
CA ALA A 278 7.03 -1.30 14.84
C ALA A 278 6.19 -0.73 13.71
N ILE A 279 6.67 -0.93 12.48
CA ILE A 279 5.97 -0.57 11.26
C ILE A 279 5.58 -1.86 10.53
N VAL A 280 4.33 -1.95 10.10
CA VAL A 280 3.84 -3.05 9.25
C VAL A 280 3.56 -2.50 7.86
N ILE A 281 4.14 -3.09 6.83
CA ILE A 281 3.93 -2.71 5.44
C ILE A 281 3.00 -3.73 4.78
N GLY A 282 1.83 -3.27 4.32
CA GLY A 282 0.87 -4.05 3.56
C GLY A 282 1.05 -3.92 2.05
N LEU A 283 1.13 -5.06 1.37
CA LEU A 283 1.28 -5.18 -0.08
C LEU A 283 0.15 -6.04 -0.65
N GLY A 284 -0.53 -5.57 -1.69
CA GLY A 284 -1.64 -6.31 -2.31
C GLY A 284 -2.93 -6.27 -1.49
N MET A 285 -3.94 -7.02 -1.94
CA MET A 285 -5.32 -6.99 -1.42
C MET A 285 -5.88 -8.39 -1.17
N GLY A 286 -6.85 -8.49 -0.24
CA GLY A 286 -7.59 -9.71 0.02
C GLY A 286 -6.69 -10.91 0.36
N GLU A 287 -6.94 -12.06 -0.28
CA GLU A 287 -6.15 -13.29 -0.07
C GLU A 287 -4.70 -13.18 -0.54
N GLY A 288 -4.38 -12.21 -1.41
CA GLY A 288 -3.03 -11.93 -1.88
C GLY A 288 -2.28 -10.89 -1.03
N LYS A 289 -2.89 -10.39 0.05
CA LYS A 289 -2.25 -9.38 0.92
C LYS A 289 -1.08 -10.01 1.65
N ARG A 290 0.09 -9.40 1.48
CA ARG A 290 1.34 -9.75 2.16
C ARG A 290 1.73 -8.63 3.11
N LEU A 291 2.12 -9.00 4.32
CA LEU A 291 2.47 -8.08 5.39
C LEU A 291 3.94 -8.25 5.77
N ILE A 292 4.66 -7.13 5.88
CA ILE A 292 6.06 -7.09 6.30
C ILE A 292 6.18 -6.31 7.61
N GLY A 293 6.71 -6.93 8.66
CA GLY A 293 6.98 -6.26 9.93
C GLY A 293 8.42 -5.74 10.00
N LEU A 294 8.59 -4.48 10.41
CA LEU A 294 9.89 -3.87 10.68
C LEU A 294 9.91 -3.31 12.10
N HIS A 295 10.92 -3.67 12.88
CA HIS A 295 11.08 -3.22 14.27
C HIS A 295 12.55 -2.91 14.59
N ALA A 296 12.81 -2.12 15.64
CA ALA A 296 14.17 -1.92 16.12
C ALA A 296 14.68 -3.18 16.82
N ALA A 297 15.95 -3.54 16.63
CA ALA A 297 16.54 -4.77 17.17
C ALA A 297 16.65 -4.80 18.70
N ASP A 298 16.64 -3.63 19.34
CA ASP A 298 16.62 -3.47 20.80
C ASP A 298 15.20 -3.55 21.40
N MET A 299 14.18 -3.87 20.60
CA MET A 299 12.83 -4.11 21.10
C MET A 299 12.80 -5.34 22.01
N GLU A 300 12.62 -5.12 23.30
CA GLU A 300 12.52 -6.18 24.31
C GLU A 300 11.09 -6.70 24.53
N ASP A 301 10.07 -6.04 23.98
CA ASP A 301 8.68 -6.45 24.17
C ASP A 301 8.34 -7.70 23.34
N TYR A 302 8.52 -8.85 23.99
CA TYR A 302 8.27 -10.16 23.42
C TYR A 302 6.84 -10.32 22.88
N ASN A 303 5.83 -9.71 23.51
CA ASN A 303 4.44 -9.88 23.08
C ASN A 303 4.17 -9.12 21.78
N ILE A 304 4.76 -7.92 21.63
CA ILE A 304 4.71 -7.16 20.36
C ILE A 304 5.40 -7.97 19.26
N LEU A 305 6.62 -8.49 19.52
CA LEU A 305 7.36 -9.29 18.55
C LEU A 305 6.58 -10.54 18.14
N GLN A 306 6.02 -11.29 19.10
CA GLN A 306 5.20 -12.46 18.82
C GLN A 306 3.99 -12.11 17.94
N THR A 307 3.39 -10.94 18.17
CA THR A 307 2.25 -10.46 17.38
C THR A 307 2.67 -10.08 15.96
N LEU A 308 3.84 -9.44 15.78
CA LEU A 308 4.39 -9.17 14.44
C LEU A 308 4.63 -10.47 13.67
N HIS A 309 5.25 -11.47 14.30
CA HIS A 309 5.49 -12.77 13.68
C HIS A 309 4.21 -13.55 13.38
N SER A 310 3.11 -13.33 14.13
CA SER A 310 1.84 -14.00 13.85
C SER A 310 1.07 -13.35 12.70
N ILE A 311 1.20 -12.03 12.50
CA ILE A 311 0.44 -11.31 11.47
C ILE A 311 1.20 -11.15 10.15
N CYS A 312 2.53 -10.99 10.21
CA CYS A 312 3.37 -10.71 9.06
C CYS A 312 3.93 -11.97 8.40
N ASP A 313 4.06 -11.92 7.07
CA ASP A 313 4.69 -12.97 6.28
C ASP A 313 6.22 -12.91 6.34
N PHE A 314 6.76 -11.73 6.63
CA PHE A 314 8.19 -11.52 6.88
C PHE A 314 8.38 -10.46 7.97
N VAL A 315 9.31 -10.68 8.89
CA VAL A 315 9.65 -9.73 9.95
C VAL A 315 11.16 -9.51 9.96
N ASN A 316 11.61 -8.26 9.99
CA ASN A 316 13.04 -7.92 10.04
C ASN A 316 13.31 -6.71 10.95
N ASN A 317 14.60 -6.46 11.20
CA ASN A 317 15.05 -5.32 11.99
C ASN A 317 16.25 -4.59 11.36
N ASP A 318 16.70 -3.55 12.05
CA ASP A 318 17.82 -2.72 11.64
C ASP A 318 19.19 -3.43 11.71
N LEU A 319 19.29 -4.55 12.43
CA LEU A 319 20.45 -5.44 12.37
C LEU A 319 20.32 -6.52 11.29
N ASN A 320 19.22 -6.53 10.54
CA ASN A 320 18.94 -7.47 9.46
C ASN A 320 19.02 -8.95 9.91
N THR A 321 18.60 -9.24 11.14
CA THR A 321 18.78 -10.57 11.76
C THR A 321 18.03 -11.70 11.06
N ASN A 322 16.92 -11.40 10.40
CA ASN A 322 16.04 -12.41 9.80
C ASN A 322 16.19 -12.53 8.28
N TYR A 323 17.30 -12.05 7.70
CA TYR A 323 17.50 -12.02 6.25
C TYR A 323 17.36 -13.39 5.56
N ILE A 324 17.61 -14.49 6.28
CA ILE A 324 17.52 -15.86 5.77
C ILE A 324 16.06 -16.28 5.55
N ASP A 325 15.16 -15.79 6.40
CA ASP A 325 13.75 -16.21 6.45
C ASP A 325 12.94 -15.68 5.26
N ILE A 326 13.47 -14.68 4.55
CA ILE A 326 12.82 -14.11 3.37
C ILE A 326 12.69 -15.11 2.22
N GLY A 327 13.47 -16.21 2.27
CA GLY A 327 13.55 -17.22 1.24
C GLY A 327 14.08 -16.64 -0.07
N CYS A 328 15.38 -16.73 -0.32
CA CYS A 328 15.92 -16.50 -1.65
C CYS A 328 15.47 -17.64 -2.60
N ASP A 329 14.29 -17.52 -3.20
CA ASP A 329 14.07 -18.13 -4.52
C ASP A 329 13.17 -17.28 -5.42
N PRO A 330 13.72 -16.19 -5.98
CA PRO A 330 13.05 -15.42 -7.02
C PRO A 330 12.81 -16.22 -8.31
N LEU A 331 13.45 -17.38 -8.52
CA LEU A 331 13.23 -18.19 -9.73
C LEU A 331 11.97 -19.08 -9.61
N LYS A 332 11.58 -19.51 -8.40
CA LYS A 332 10.38 -20.34 -8.20
C LYS A 332 9.05 -19.59 -8.34
N GLN A 333 9.00 -18.28 -8.07
CA GLN A 333 7.74 -17.52 -8.17
C GLN A 333 7.44 -17.03 -9.59
N TYR A 334 8.46 -16.77 -10.41
CA TYR A 334 8.26 -16.33 -11.80
C TYR A 334 8.08 -17.48 -12.79
N ALA A 335 8.60 -18.69 -12.48
CA ALA A 335 8.41 -19.86 -13.34
C ALA A 335 6.94 -20.35 -13.40
N ASN A 336 6.13 -20.08 -12.38
CA ASN A 336 4.73 -20.55 -12.31
C ASN A 336 3.69 -19.58 -12.89
N LYS A 337 4.10 -18.45 -13.47
CA LYS A 337 3.19 -17.47 -14.11
C LYS A 337 3.50 -17.22 -15.60
N MET A 338 4.40 -17.98 -16.20
CA MET A 338 4.68 -17.95 -17.64
C MET A 338 4.52 -19.34 -18.29
N VAL A 339 3.41 -20.01 -17.99
CA VAL A 339 2.92 -21.16 -18.78
C VAL A 339 1.50 -20.87 -19.20
#